data_AF-A0A2J7QEJ9-F1
#
_entry.id   AF-A0A2J7QEJ9-F1
#
_cell.length_a   1.000
_cell.length_b   1.000
_cell.length_c   1.000
_cell.angle_alpha   90.00
_cell.angle_beta   90.00
_cell.angle_gamma   90.00
#
_symmetry.space_group_name_H-M   'P 1'
#
loop_
_entity.id
_entity.type
_entity.pdbx_description
1 polymer ?
#
loop_
_entity_poly.entity_id
_entity_poly.type
_entity_poly.pdbx_seq_one_letter_code
_entity_poly.pdbx_strand_id
1 'polypeptide(L)'
;MSFLTKMFAGKKGEKPSSTGDAIQKLRETEEMLIKKQDFLEKKIEQEISIARKNGTKNKRAAIQALKRKKRYEKQLQQIDGTLSTIEMQREALEGANTNTAVLQTMKNAADALKAAHQHMYVILIVHSLLQG
;
A
#
# COMPACT_ATOMS: atom_id res chain seq x y z
N MET A 1 -11.98 33.78 23.19
CA MET A 1 -12.41 32.85 22.13
C MET A 1 -11.21 32.47 21.26
N SER A 2 -10.80 31.20 21.40
CA SER A 2 -10.08 30.37 20.44
C SER A 2 -8.76 30.81 19.79
N PHE A 3 -7.66 30.61 20.52
CA PHE A 3 -6.33 30.38 19.92
C PHE A 3 -6.15 28.95 19.39
N LEU A 4 -6.88 27.98 19.96
CA LEU A 4 -6.83 26.56 19.54
C LEU A 4 -7.44 26.30 18.16
N THR A 5 -8.49 27.04 17.74
CA THR A 5 -9.08 26.89 16.40
C THR A 5 -8.14 27.40 15.30
N LYS A 6 -7.27 28.38 15.59
CA LYS A 6 -6.36 28.95 14.58
C LYS A 6 -5.13 28.08 14.33
N MET A 7 -4.78 27.19 15.26
CA MET A 7 -3.69 26.22 15.11
C MET A 7 -4.14 24.93 14.40
N PHE A 8 -5.43 24.58 14.47
CA PHE A 8 -6.01 23.47 13.68
C PHE A 8 -6.51 23.87 12.28
N ALA A 9 -6.60 25.16 11.98
CA ALA A 9 -7.07 25.66 10.67
C ALA A 9 -5.95 25.82 9.62
N GLY A 10 -4.70 25.48 9.96
CA GLY A 10 -3.51 25.80 9.16
C GLY A 10 -2.82 24.61 8.50
N LYS A 11 -3.50 23.88 7.60
CA LYS A 11 -2.88 23.18 6.45
C LYS A 11 -3.94 22.70 5.43
N LYS A 12 -4.77 23.62 4.93
CA LYS A 12 -5.42 23.41 3.62
C LYS A 12 -4.38 23.70 2.54
N GLY A 13 -3.77 22.69 1.95
CA GLY A 13 -2.85 22.93 0.82
C GLY A 13 -1.96 21.78 0.37
N GLU A 14 -1.88 20.66 1.08
CA GLU A 14 -1.33 19.45 0.46
C GLU A 14 -2.44 18.83 -0.37
N LYS A 15 -2.31 18.91 -1.71
CA LYS A 15 -3.14 18.10 -2.62
C LYS A 15 -3.14 16.67 -2.07
N PRO A 16 -4.29 15.99 -1.96
CA PRO A 16 -4.27 14.57 -1.63
C PRO A 16 -3.29 13.91 -2.60
N SER A 17 -2.24 13.29 -2.06
CA SER A 17 -1.26 12.56 -2.87
C SER A 17 -2.06 11.65 -3.78
N SER A 18 -1.74 11.64 -5.08
CA SER A 18 -2.50 10.83 -6.02
C SER A 18 -2.46 9.36 -5.57
N THR A 19 -3.47 8.57 -5.94
CA THR A 19 -3.47 7.13 -5.62
C THR A 19 -2.17 6.46 -6.07
N GLY A 20 -1.62 6.90 -7.20
CA GLY A 20 -0.30 6.47 -7.69
C GLY A 20 0.85 6.84 -6.75
N ASP A 21 0.91 8.08 -6.25
CA ASP A 21 1.94 8.51 -5.29
C ASP A 21 1.86 7.72 -3.98
N ALA A 22 0.63 7.41 -3.52
CA ALA A 22 0.42 6.60 -2.32
C ALA A 22 0.92 5.15 -2.52
N ILE A 23 0.59 4.53 -3.66
CA ILE A 23 1.08 3.19 -4.02
C ILE A 23 2.61 3.19 -4.10
N GLN A 24 3.22 4.20 -4.71
CA GLN A 24 4.66 4.31 -4.82
C GLN A 24 5.34 4.40 -3.45
N LYS A 25 4.83 5.23 -2.54
CA LYS A 25 5.33 5.31 -1.17
C LYS A 25 5.20 4.00 -0.40
N LEU A 26 4.12 3.25 -0.61
CA LEU A 26 3.95 1.92 0.00
C LEU A 26 5.02 0.95 -0.51
N ARG A 27 5.30 0.94 -1.83
CA ARG A 27 6.37 0.12 -2.43
C ARG A 27 7.76 0.47 -1.90
N GLU A 28 8.06 1.77 -1.76
CA GLU A 28 9.34 2.22 -1.18
C GLU A 28 9.47 1.80 0.30
N THR A 29 8.38 1.87 1.05
CA THR A 29 8.36 1.44 2.45
C THR A 29 8.52 -0.06 2.59
N GLU A 30 7.86 -0.84 1.73
CA GLU A 30 8.00 -2.29 1.63
C GLU A 30 9.45 -2.69 1.34
N GLU A 31 10.10 -2.07 0.35
CA GLU A 31 11.52 -2.33 0.02
C GLU A 31 12.44 -2.01 1.20
N MET A 32 12.18 -0.92 1.92
CA MET A 32 12.94 -0.57 3.12
C MET A 32 12.78 -1.62 4.23
N LEU A 33 11.56 -2.11 4.43
CA LEU A 33 11.27 -3.13 5.44
C LEU A 33 11.91 -4.47 5.10
N ILE A 34 11.90 -4.88 3.83
CA ILE A 34 12.61 -6.09 3.35
C ILE A 34 14.11 -5.97 3.62
N LYS A 35 14.75 -4.86 3.25
CA LYS A 35 16.18 -4.63 3.55
C LYS A 35 16.47 -4.69 5.06
N LYS A 36 15.53 -4.23 5.89
CA LYS A 36 15.65 -4.28 7.35
C LYS A 36 15.47 -5.70 7.89
N GLN A 37 14.60 -6.50 7.28
CA GLN A 37 14.41 -7.92 7.56
C GLN A 37 15.74 -8.67 7.33
N ASP A 38 16.31 -8.56 6.12
CA ASP A 38 17.60 -9.17 5.75
C ASP A 38 18.72 -8.79 6.73
N PHE A 39 18.76 -7.51 7.13
CA PHE A 39 19.75 -7.03 8.09
C PHE A 39 19.59 -7.70 9.45
N LEU A 40 18.37 -7.84 9.94
CA LEU A 40 18.08 -8.47 11.23
C LEU A 40 18.34 -9.97 11.20
N GLU A 41 18.04 -10.65 10.10
CA GLU A 41 18.36 -12.07 9.90
C GLU A 41 19.87 -12.31 9.98
N LYS A 42 20.66 -11.52 9.26
CA LYS A 42 22.14 -11.56 9.36
C LYS A 42 22.63 -11.30 10.79
N LYS A 43 22.00 -10.39 11.53
CA LYS A 43 22.33 -10.13 12.94
C LYS A 43 21.99 -11.33 13.84
N ILE A 44 20.85 -11.99 13.61
CA ILE A 44 20.46 -13.20 14.32
C ILE A 44 21.50 -14.31 14.09
N GLU A 45 21.90 -14.55 12.85
CA GLU A 45 22.92 -15.55 12.51
C GLU A 45 24.28 -15.26 13.19
N GLN A 46 24.69 -13.98 13.19
CA GLN A 46 25.90 -13.55 13.88
C GLN A 46 25.84 -13.88 15.38
N GLU A 47 24.73 -13.56 16.05
CA GLU A 47 24.57 -13.85 17.48
C GLU A 47 24.50 -15.35 17.77
N ILE A 48 23.89 -16.15 16.88
CA ILE A 48 23.90 -17.61 16.99
C ILE A 48 25.34 -18.14 16.90
N SER A 49 26.13 -17.65 15.94
CA SER A 49 27.54 -18.03 15.79
C SER A 49 28.35 -17.68 17.04
N ILE A 50 28.16 -16.47 17.60
CA ILE A 50 28.81 -16.04 18.84
C ILE A 50 28.40 -16.92 20.02
N ALA A 51 27.11 -17.25 20.15
CA ALA A 51 26.62 -18.12 21.20
C ALA A 51 27.22 -19.53 21.11
N ARG A 52 27.29 -20.12 19.91
CA ARG A 52 27.90 -21.44 19.67
C ARG A 52 29.39 -21.45 20.00
N LYS A 53 30.14 -20.42 19.57
CA LYS A 53 31.59 -20.29 19.85
C LYS A 53 31.91 -20.16 21.34
N ASN A 54 31.04 -19.48 22.09
CA ASN A 54 31.26 -19.20 23.51
C ASN A 54 30.56 -20.19 24.45
N GLY A 55 29.75 -21.12 23.94
CA GLY A 55 28.91 -21.99 24.76
C GLY A 55 29.67 -22.80 25.82
N THR A 56 30.86 -23.30 25.48
CA THR A 56 31.72 -24.09 26.39
C THR A 56 32.78 -23.25 27.10
N LYS A 57 33.22 -22.14 26.49
CA LYS A 57 34.35 -21.31 26.98
C LYS A 57 33.89 -20.17 27.89
N ASN A 58 32.79 -19.51 27.55
CA ASN A 58 32.29 -18.34 28.24
C ASN A 58 30.75 -18.29 28.22
N LYS A 59 30.17 -18.98 29.20
CA LYS A 59 28.71 -19.07 29.37
C LYS A 59 28.04 -17.71 29.48
N ARG A 60 28.66 -16.71 30.12
CA ARG A 60 28.11 -15.34 30.24
C ARG A 60 28.00 -14.67 28.87
N ALA A 61 29.04 -14.74 28.05
CA ALA A 61 29.03 -14.20 26.70
C ALA A 61 28.00 -14.89 25.80
N ALA A 62 27.88 -16.22 25.89
CA ALA A 62 26.87 -16.98 25.15
C ALA A 62 25.43 -16.57 25.53
N ILE A 63 25.14 -16.43 26.83
CA ILE A 63 23.80 -15.99 27.30
C ILE A 63 23.48 -14.57 26.80
N GLN A 64 24.46 -13.66 26.81
CA GLN A 64 24.25 -12.30 26.30
C GLN A 64 23.94 -12.30 24.79
N ALA A 65 24.65 -13.12 24.00
CA ALA A 65 24.37 -13.28 22.57
C ALA A 65 22.96 -13.83 22.34
N LEU A 66 22.52 -14.84 23.09
CA LEU A 66 21.15 -15.37 23.01
C LEU A 66 20.08 -14.33 23.40
N LYS A 67 20.35 -13.45 24.36
CA LYS A 67 19.45 -12.34 24.69
C LYS A 67 19.34 -11.33 23.54
N ARG A 68 20.45 -10.99 22.88
CA ARG A 68 20.46 -10.12 21.70
C ARG A 68 19.71 -10.75 20.54
N LYS A 69 19.98 -12.03 20.23
CA LYS A 69 19.22 -12.83 19.26
C LYS A 69 17.71 -12.71 19.50
N LYS A 70 17.25 -13.00 20.73
CA LYS A 70 15.81 -12.95 21.07
C LYS A 70 15.20 -11.57 20.87
N ARG A 71 15.98 -10.49 21.06
CA ARG A 71 15.52 -9.12 20.79
C ARG A 71 15.39 -8.86 19.29
N TYR A 72 16.33 -9.33 18.48
CA TYR A 72 16.25 -9.21 17.02
C TYR A 72 15.09 -10.02 16.44
N GLU A 73 14.85 -11.23 16.95
CA GLU A 73 13.69 -12.05 16.53
C GLU A 73 12.36 -11.35 16.81
N LYS A 74 12.23 -10.67 17.95
CA LYS A 74 11.03 -9.85 18.24
C LYS A 74 10.87 -8.68 17.27
N GLN A 75 11.97 -8.04 16.88
CA GLN A 75 11.94 -6.95 15.90
C GLN A 75 11.58 -7.46 14.50
N LEU A 76 12.09 -8.64 14.13
CA LEU A 76 11.77 -9.32 12.88
C LEU A 76 10.26 -9.60 12.79
N GLN A 77 9.68 -10.21 13.83
CA GLN A 77 8.25 -10.49 13.90
C GLN A 77 7.37 -9.23 13.78
N GLN A 78 7.82 -8.10 14.33
CA GLN A 78 7.11 -6.82 14.19
C GLN A 78 7.19 -6.29 12.75
N ILE A 79 8.34 -6.44 12.10
CA ILE A 79 8.52 -6.05 10.69
C ILE A 79 7.65 -6.92 9.81
N ASP A 80 7.60 -8.24 10.02
CA ASP A 80 6.79 -9.16 9.23
C ASP A 80 5.29 -8.78 9.27
N GLY A 81 4.78 -8.46 10.47
CA GLY A 81 3.39 -8.00 10.61
C GLY A 81 3.13 -6.64 9.96
N THR A 82 4.11 -5.73 10.02
CA THR A 82 4.01 -4.42 9.35
C THR A 82 4.04 -4.56 7.84
N LEU A 83 4.93 -5.43 7.32
CA LEU A 83 5.10 -5.72 5.90
C LEU A 83 3.80 -6.28 5.32
N SER A 84 3.22 -7.31 5.96
CA SER A 84 1.94 -7.89 5.56
C SER A 84 0.81 -6.84 5.53
N THR A 85 0.79 -5.91 6.49
CA THR A 85 -0.20 -4.83 6.50
C THR A 85 -0.02 -3.88 5.31
N ILE A 86 1.23 -3.53 4.98
CA ILE A 86 1.55 -2.65 3.84
C ILE A 86 1.22 -3.32 2.52
N GLU A 87 1.54 -4.62 2.36
CA GLU A 87 1.20 -5.41 1.18
C GLU A 87 -0.32 -5.42 0.96
N MET A 88 -1.10 -5.74 2.00
CA MET A 88 -2.56 -5.71 1.92
C MET A 88 -3.10 -4.32 1.56
N GLN A 89 -2.53 -3.25 2.12
CA GLN A 89 -2.96 -1.88 1.81
C GLN A 89 -2.61 -1.48 0.36
N ARG A 90 -1.42 -1.87 -0.12
CA ARG A 90 -0.99 -1.63 -1.49
C ARG A 90 -1.93 -2.33 -2.47
N GLU A 91 -2.20 -3.61 -2.25
CA GLU A 91 -3.11 -4.40 -3.09
C GLU A 91 -4.53 -3.84 -3.09
N ALA A 92 -5.04 -3.42 -1.92
CA ALA A 92 -6.35 -2.78 -1.83
C ALA A 92 -6.42 -1.48 -2.64
N LEU A 93 -5.37 -0.65 -2.59
CA LEU A 93 -5.30 0.60 -3.36
C LEU A 93 -5.15 0.35 -4.86
N GLU A 94 -4.33 -0.61 -5.26
CA GLU A 94 -4.16 -1.01 -6.67
C GLU A 94 -5.46 -1.59 -7.25
N GLY A 95 -6.16 -2.42 -6.48
CA GLY A 95 -7.48 -2.94 -6.83
C GLY A 95 -8.53 -1.83 -6.94
N ALA A 96 -8.58 -0.91 -5.97
CA ALA A 96 -9.50 0.23 -6.00
C ALA A 96 -9.24 1.15 -7.21
N ASN A 97 -7.97 1.40 -7.54
CA ASN A 97 -7.59 2.21 -8.69
C ASN A 97 -8.03 1.56 -10.01
N THR A 98 -7.77 0.25 -10.17
CA THR A 98 -8.19 -0.53 -11.34
C THR A 98 -9.72 -0.56 -11.47
N ASN A 99 -10.43 -0.83 -10.37
CA ASN A 99 -11.89 -0.84 -10.35
C ASN A 99 -12.48 0.51 -10.74
N THR A 100 -11.89 1.61 -10.26
CA THR A 100 -12.32 2.97 -10.63
C THR A 100 -12.15 3.21 -12.12
N ALA A 101 -11.02 2.80 -12.71
CA ALA A 101 -10.78 2.92 -14.15
C ALA A 101 -11.78 2.09 -14.98
N VAL A 102 -12.07 0.85 -14.57
CA VAL A 102 -13.06 -0.01 -15.22
C VAL A 102 -14.44 0.63 -15.17
N LEU A 103 -14.89 1.08 -14.00
CA LEU A 103 -16.19 1.73 -13.83
C LEU A 103 -16.30 3.00 -14.68
N GLN A 104 -15.23 3.78 -14.80
CA GLN A 104 -15.20 4.96 -15.65
C GLN A 104 -15.36 4.59 -17.14
N THR A 105 -14.66 3.55 -17.61
CA THR A 105 -14.81 3.06 -18.99
C THR A 105 -16.22 2.53 -19.26
N MET A 106 -16.79 1.76 -18.32
CA MET A 106 -18.16 1.26 -18.42
C MET A 106 -19.18 2.40 -18.48
N LYS A 107 -18.99 3.46 -17.68
CA LYS A 107 -19.83 4.66 -17.72
C LYS A 107 -19.77 5.34 -19.08
N ASN A 108 -18.57 5.58 -19.60
CA ASN A 108 -18.39 6.20 -20.92
C ASN A 108 -19.05 5.35 -22.03
N ALA A 109 -18.93 4.03 -21.96
CA ALA A 109 -19.58 3.12 -22.91
C ALA A 109 -21.11 3.18 -22.81
N ALA A 110 -21.66 3.20 -21.59
CA ALA A 110 -23.10 3.34 -21.37
C ALA A 110 -23.64 4.69 -21.91
N ASP A 111 -22.89 5.77 -21.70
CA ASP A 111 -23.23 7.10 -22.23
C ASP A 111 -23.22 7.12 -23.77
N ALA A 112 -22.23 6.48 -24.41
CA ALA A 112 -22.17 6.34 -25.86
C ALA A 112 -23.31 5.49 -26.43
N LEU A 113 -23.64 4.37 -25.78
CA LEU A 113 -24.79 3.53 -26.14
C LEU A 113 -26.10 4.31 -26.04
N LYS A 114 -26.29 5.10 -24.99
CA LYS A 114 -27.47 5.94 -24.82
C LYS A 114 -27.59 6.99 -25.93
N ALA A 115 -26.49 7.65 -26.28
CA ALA A 115 -26.46 8.62 -27.38
C ALA A 115 -26.80 7.98 -28.74
N ALA A 116 -26.23 6.80 -29.03
CA ALA A 116 -26.53 6.05 -30.25
C ALA A 116 -28.02 5.65 -30.32
N HIS A 117 -28.59 5.19 -29.20
CA HIS A 117 -30.00 4.80 -29.12
C HIS A 117 -30.94 5.99 -29.35
N GLN A 118 -30.63 7.16 -28.77
CA GLN A 118 -31.39 8.38 -29.01
C GLN A 118 -31.30 8.84 -30.47
N HIS A 119 -30.11 8.79 -31.08
CA HIS A 119 -29.93 9.10 -32.50
C HIS A 119 -30.75 8.17 -33.41
N MET A 120 -30.82 6.88 -33.07
CA MET A 120 -31.60 5.90 -33.84
C MET A 120 -33.10 6.22 -33.84
N TYR A 121 -33.69 6.61 -32.70
CA TYR A 121 -35.10 7.02 -32.64
C TYR A 121 -35.38 8.26 -33.50
N VAL A 122 -34.49 9.25 -33.46
CA VAL A 122 -34.64 10.47 -34.27
C VAL A 122 -34.62 10.12 -35.76
N ILE A 123 -33.69 9.25 -36.19
CA ILE A 123 -33.61 8.80 -37.59
C ILE A 123 -34.89 8.03 -38.02
N LEU A 124 -35.38 7.12 -37.19
CA LEU A 124 -36.61 6.35 -37.49
C LEU A 124 -37.84 7.26 -37.61
N ILE A 125 -37.99 8.25 -36.73
CA ILE A 125 -39.09 9.21 -36.78
C ILE A 125 -39.01 10.08 -38.04
N VAL A 126 -37.81 10.60 -38.35
CA VAL A 126 -37.60 11.42 -39.56
C VAL A 126 -37.83 10.59 -40.83
N HIS A 127 -37.39 9.33 -40.87
CA HIS A 127 -37.62 8.43 -42.00
C HIS A 127 -39.12 8.15 -42.20
N SER A 128 -39.88 7.89 -41.12
CA SER A 128 -41.33 7.67 -41.23
C SER A 128 -42.10 8.92 -41.64
N LEU A 129 -41.62 10.12 -41.25
CA LEU A 129 -42.26 11.39 -41.63
C LEU A 129 -41.94 11.80 -43.08
N LEU A 130 -40.83 11.35 -43.65
CA LEU A 130 -40.45 11.62 -45.04
C LEU A 130 -41.05 10.63 -46.06
N GLN A 131 -41.56 9.48 -45.61
CA GLN A 131 -42.17 8.44 -46.46
C GLN A 131 -43.71 8.41 -46.42
N GLY A 132 -44.34 9.32 -45.66
CA GLY A 132 -45.79 9.49 -45.59
C GLY A 132 -46.31 10.62 -46.48
#